data_AF-A0A4U7DS51-F1
#
_entry.id   AF-A0A4U7DS51-F1
#
_cell.length_a   1.000
_cell.length_b   1.000
_cell.length_c   1.000
_cell.angle_alpha   90.00
_cell.angle_beta   90.00
_cell.angle_gamma   90.00
#
_symmetry.space_group_name_H-M   'P 1'
#
loop_
_entity.id
_entity.type
_entity.pdbx_description
1 polymer ?
#
loop_
_entity_poly.entity_id
_entity_poly.type
_entity_poly.pdbx_seq_one_letter_code
_entity_poly.pdbx_strand_id
1 'polypeptide(L)'
;MQAHIFAEGSNTTGEDHDQPVKEYYEGLFGMVAGLDDELAEFADTHLHVLSEEYGVASGEERMSAVYAGDQTPVGSEDMAEQARAELLDVAAHADVMVILLSTDVFQQTVEEIWNELVEAAKPESIWCLGAARSSLEGLDFEELETKGCTVLTYQRVGVARIGTDTREELLEVVKRKAAQ
;
A
#
# COMPACT_ATOMS: atom_id res chain seq x y z
N MET A 1 10.19 -11.28 8.28
CA MET A 1 9.76 -9.88 8.24
C MET A 1 8.37 -9.82 7.66
N GLN A 2 7.53 -8.88 8.09
CA GLN A 2 6.20 -8.63 7.51
C GLN A 2 6.21 -7.35 6.67
N ALA A 3 5.72 -7.45 5.43
CA ALA A 3 5.64 -6.34 4.51
C ALA A 3 4.18 -6.10 4.10
N HIS A 4 3.70 -4.88 4.27
CA HIS A 4 2.33 -4.48 3.92
C HIS A 4 2.38 -3.47 2.79
N ILE A 5 1.59 -3.71 1.74
CA ILE A 5 1.52 -2.84 0.56
C ILE A 5 0.07 -2.37 0.41
N PHE A 6 -0.17 -1.07 0.44
CA PHE A 6 -1.47 -0.46 0.21
C PHE A 6 -1.46 0.25 -1.14
N ALA A 7 -2.35 -0.15 -2.04
CA ALA A 7 -2.45 0.45 -3.37
C ALA A 7 -3.90 0.50 -3.85
N GLU A 8 -4.23 1.50 -4.65
CA GLU A 8 -5.53 1.55 -5.32
C GLU A 8 -5.59 0.54 -6.47
N GLY A 9 -6.76 -0.05 -6.66
CA GLY A 9 -7.11 -0.81 -7.86
C GLY A 9 -6.94 -0.01 -9.16
N SER A 10 -7.08 -0.72 -10.27
CA SER A 10 -7.02 -0.16 -11.62
C SER A 10 -8.40 -0.17 -12.26
N ASN A 11 -8.66 0.80 -13.14
CA ASN A 11 -9.88 0.80 -13.95
C ASN A 11 -9.84 -0.26 -15.07
N THR A 12 -8.67 -0.82 -15.35
CA THR A 12 -8.51 -1.95 -16.27
C THR A 12 -8.52 -3.23 -15.48
N THR A 13 -9.47 -4.11 -15.77
CA THR A 13 -9.66 -5.37 -15.06
C THR A 13 -9.76 -6.54 -16.04
N GLY A 14 -9.38 -7.73 -15.57
CA GLY A 14 -9.52 -8.97 -16.32
C GLY A 14 -10.97 -9.45 -16.38
N GLU A 15 -11.27 -10.31 -17.37
CA GLU A 15 -12.60 -10.92 -17.54
C GLU A 15 -12.83 -12.13 -16.61
N ASP A 16 -11.75 -12.75 -16.12
CA ASP A 16 -11.84 -13.88 -15.20
C ASP A 16 -12.01 -13.37 -13.76
N HIS A 17 -13.15 -13.69 -13.15
CA HIS A 17 -13.43 -13.34 -11.76
C HIS A 17 -12.99 -14.44 -10.78
N ASP A 18 -12.43 -15.55 -11.25
CA ASP A 18 -11.92 -16.61 -10.38
C ASP A 18 -10.38 -16.59 -10.31
N GLN A 19 -9.80 -15.39 -10.32
CA GLN A 19 -8.38 -15.14 -10.10
C GLN A 19 -8.15 -14.30 -8.82
N PRO A 20 -6.93 -14.28 -8.25
CA PRO A 20 -6.58 -13.39 -7.15
C PRO A 20 -6.81 -11.92 -7.51
N VAL A 21 -7.16 -11.08 -6.53
CA VAL A 21 -7.39 -9.63 -6.70
C VAL A 21 -6.18 -8.97 -7.38
N LYS A 22 -4.96 -9.39 -7.04
CA LYS A 22 -3.73 -8.82 -7.60
C LYS A 22 -3.50 -9.13 -9.08
N GLU A 23 -4.09 -10.22 -9.58
CA GLU A 23 -4.07 -10.62 -10.99
C GLU A 23 -5.26 -10.06 -11.76
N TYR A 24 -6.38 -9.81 -11.06
CA TYR A 24 -7.59 -9.22 -11.63
C TYR A 24 -7.39 -7.78 -12.10
N TYR A 25 -6.66 -6.97 -11.33
CA TYR A 25 -6.35 -5.60 -11.73
C TYR A 25 -5.18 -5.56 -12.70
N GLU A 26 -5.43 -5.07 -13.91
CA GLU A 26 -4.48 -5.07 -15.02
C GLU A 26 -3.83 -3.69 -15.26
N GLY A 27 -2.99 -3.63 -16.29
CA GLY A 27 -2.34 -2.41 -16.75
C GLY A 27 -1.24 -1.97 -15.79
N LEU A 28 -1.33 -0.73 -15.30
CA LEU A 28 -0.30 -0.17 -14.43
C LEU A 28 -0.29 -0.81 -13.03
N PHE A 29 -1.35 -1.53 -12.66
CA PHE A 29 -1.38 -2.31 -11.42
C PHE A 29 -0.35 -3.44 -11.40
N GLY A 30 0.03 -3.96 -12.58
CA GLY A 30 1.09 -4.96 -12.68
C GLY A 30 2.45 -4.52 -12.10
N MET A 31 2.70 -3.21 -11.96
CA MET A 31 3.88 -2.71 -11.25
C MET A 31 3.81 -2.96 -9.75
N VAL A 32 2.62 -2.89 -9.16
CA VAL A 32 2.37 -3.14 -7.74
C VAL A 32 2.40 -4.64 -7.47
N ALA A 33 1.71 -5.44 -8.29
CA ALA A 33 1.76 -6.91 -8.20
C ALA A 33 3.20 -7.43 -8.34
N GLY A 34 3.97 -6.90 -9.30
CA GLY A 34 5.38 -7.28 -9.44
C GLY A 34 6.27 -6.82 -8.27
N LEU A 35 5.93 -5.73 -7.58
CA LEU A 35 6.64 -5.31 -6.35
C LEU A 35 6.31 -6.24 -5.18
N ASP A 36 5.04 -6.66 -5.05
CA ASP A 36 4.61 -7.67 -4.09
C ASP A 36 5.39 -8.97 -4.27
N ASP A 37 5.47 -9.50 -5.49
CA ASP A 37 6.20 -10.73 -5.79
C ASP A 37 7.71 -10.62 -5.48
N GLU A 38 8.34 -9.46 -5.75
CA GLU A 38 9.75 -9.24 -5.44
C GLU A 38 10.02 -9.09 -3.94
N LEU A 39 9.14 -8.41 -3.20
CA LEU A 39 9.24 -8.29 -1.75
C LEU A 39 9.02 -9.65 -1.07
N ALA A 40 8.21 -10.53 -1.66
CA ALA A 40 7.95 -11.88 -1.17
C ALA A 40 9.21 -12.77 -1.13
N GLU A 41 10.26 -12.41 -1.88
CA GLU A 41 11.57 -13.08 -1.78
C GLU A 41 12.27 -12.83 -0.43
N PHE A 42 11.92 -11.75 0.28
CA PHE A 42 12.62 -11.28 1.48
C PHE A 42 11.71 -11.13 2.71
N ALA A 43 10.40 -11.06 2.53
CA ALA A 43 9.42 -10.86 3.58
C ALA A 43 8.12 -11.64 3.30
N ASP A 44 7.34 -11.86 4.36
CA ASP A 44 5.94 -12.28 4.24
C ASP A 44 5.11 -11.06 3.82
N THR A 45 4.63 -11.04 2.58
CA THR A 45 3.97 -9.88 1.98
C THR A 45 2.45 -9.96 2.06
N HIS A 46 1.84 -8.81 2.31
CA HIS A 46 0.39 -8.62 2.41
C HIS A 46 0.02 -7.42 1.55
N LEU A 47 -0.53 -7.68 0.37
CA LEU A 47 -1.05 -6.65 -0.53
C LEU A 47 -2.51 -6.34 -0.18
N HIS A 48 -2.81 -5.06 0.03
CA HIS A 48 -4.10 -4.48 0.35
C HIS A 48 -4.53 -3.58 -0.82
N VAL A 49 -5.61 -3.97 -1.49
CA VAL A 49 -6.11 -3.28 -2.69
C VAL A 49 -7.35 -2.48 -2.35
N LEU A 50 -7.25 -1.15 -2.49
CA LEU A 50 -8.34 -0.21 -2.24
C LEU A 50 -9.17 -0.03 -3.52
N SER A 51 -10.49 -0.21 -3.41
CA SER A 51 -11.45 -0.02 -4.49
C SER A 51 -12.74 0.60 -3.97
N GLU A 52 -13.24 1.64 -4.62
CA GLU A 52 -14.57 2.18 -4.31
C GLU A 52 -15.69 1.17 -4.62
N GLU A 53 -15.42 0.15 -5.42
CA GLU A 53 -16.36 -0.91 -5.72
C GLU A 53 -16.43 -1.95 -4.59
N TYR A 54 -15.28 -2.31 -4.00
CA TYR A 54 -15.15 -3.49 -3.12
C TYR A 54 -14.64 -3.19 -1.70
N GLY A 55 -14.23 -1.95 -1.40
CA GLY A 55 -13.57 -1.59 -0.15
C GLY A 55 -12.09 -1.95 -0.18
N VAL A 56 -11.59 -2.58 0.89
CA VAL A 56 -10.22 -3.09 0.97
C VAL A 56 -10.24 -4.61 0.83
N ALA A 57 -9.55 -5.13 -0.19
CA ALA A 57 -9.42 -6.56 -0.42
C ALA A 57 -7.96 -7.00 -0.36
N SER A 58 -7.73 -8.24 0.08
CA SER A 58 -6.39 -8.84 0.03
C SER A 58 -6.01 -9.19 -1.41
N GLY A 59 -4.77 -8.93 -1.81
CA GLY A 59 -4.26 -9.26 -3.14
C GLY A 59 -4.37 -10.76 -3.50
N GLU A 60 -4.30 -11.63 -2.49
CA GLU A 60 -4.41 -13.09 -2.63
C GLU A 60 -5.86 -13.60 -2.57
N GLU A 61 -6.82 -12.75 -2.17
CA GLU A 61 -8.22 -13.12 -2.14
C GLU A 61 -8.74 -13.35 -3.56
N ARG A 62 -9.58 -14.37 -3.75
CA ARG A 62 -10.18 -14.62 -5.06
C ARG A 62 -11.26 -13.58 -5.32
N MET A 63 -11.25 -12.98 -6.51
CA MET A 63 -12.30 -12.05 -6.90
C MET A 63 -13.69 -12.67 -6.78
N SER A 64 -13.86 -13.97 -7.01
CA SER A 64 -15.15 -14.66 -6.91
C SER A 64 -15.74 -14.63 -5.50
N ALA A 65 -14.89 -14.54 -4.47
CA ALA A 65 -15.29 -14.33 -3.09
C ALA A 65 -15.61 -12.85 -2.82
N VAL A 66 -14.76 -11.94 -3.30
CA VAL A 66 -14.97 -10.47 -3.19
C VAL A 66 -16.29 -10.06 -3.86
N TYR A 67 -16.62 -10.67 -5.00
CA TYR A 67 -17.80 -10.41 -5.82
C TYR A 67 -19.07 -11.15 -5.40
N ALA A 68 -19.08 -11.95 -4.32
CA ALA A 68 -20.20 -12.83 -4.02
C ALA A 68 -21.50 -12.07 -3.63
N GLY A 69 -22.23 -11.51 -4.61
CA GLY A 69 -23.52 -10.81 -4.43
C GLY A 69 -23.83 -9.75 -5.50
N ASP A 70 -25.01 -9.12 -5.40
CA ASP A 70 -25.33 -7.85 -6.09
C ASP A 70 -24.62 -6.71 -5.34
N GLN A 71 -23.43 -6.30 -5.80
CA GLN A 71 -22.68 -5.24 -5.10
C GLN A 71 -23.06 -3.86 -5.62
N THR A 72 -23.64 -3.07 -4.71
CA THR A 72 -23.59 -1.60 -4.84
C THR A 72 -22.17 -1.20 -4.44
N PRO A 73 -21.49 -0.33 -5.21
CA PRO A 73 -20.17 0.18 -4.82
C PRO A 73 -20.20 0.70 -3.38
N VAL A 74 -19.21 0.33 -2.58
CA VAL A 74 -19.09 0.79 -1.19
C VAL A 74 -18.88 2.31 -1.13
N GLY A 75 -18.26 2.89 -2.16
CA GLY A 75 -17.96 4.31 -2.25
C GLY A 75 -16.67 4.71 -1.53
N SER A 76 -16.24 5.95 -1.78
CA SER A 76 -14.93 6.45 -1.32
C SER A 76 -14.81 6.54 0.21
N GLU A 77 -15.89 6.91 0.91
CA GLU A 77 -15.89 7.11 2.36
C GLU A 77 -15.72 5.78 3.11
N ASP A 78 -16.53 4.76 2.77
CA ASP A 78 -16.45 3.43 3.37
C ASP A 78 -15.12 2.74 3.02
N MET A 79 -14.63 2.89 1.79
CA MET A 79 -13.30 2.41 1.39
C MET A 79 -12.20 3.06 2.22
N ALA A 80 -12.27 4.38 2.43
CA ALA A 80 -11.28 5.11 3.21
C ALA A 80 -11.31 4.72 4.69
N GLU A 81 -12.50 4.50 5.27
CA GLU A 81 -12.65 4.03 6.66
C GLU A 81 -12.02 2.65 6.85
N GLN A 82 -12.28 1.71 5.95
CA GLN A 82 -11.66 0.39 5.97
C GLN A 82 -10.13 0.49 5.84
N ALA A 83 -9.63 1.31 4.92
CA ALA A 83 -8.20 1.49 4.72
C ALA A 83 -7.50 2.08 5.96
N ARG A 84 -8.14 3.05 6.63
CA ARG A 84 -7.62 3.62 7.90
C ARG A 84 -7.54 2.56 8.99
N ALA A 85 -8.57 1.73 9.13
CA ALA A 85 -8.60 0.66 10.11
C ALA A 85 -7.48 -0.36 9.86
N GLU A 86 -7.33 -0.82 8.62
CA GLU A 86 -6.28 -1.78 8.23
C GLU A 86 -4.88 -1.18 8.42
N LEU A 87 -4.65 0.07 8.00
CA LEU A 87 -3.37 0.76 8.20
C LEU A 87 -2.95 0.82 9.67
N LEU A 88 -3.89 1.13 10.57
CA LEU A 88 -3.63 1.20 12.02
C LEU A 88 -3.38 -0.18 12.63
N ASP A 89 -4.13 -1.20 12.22
CA ASP A 89 -3.96 -2.58 12.73
C ASP A 89 -2.54 -3.10 12.44
N VAL A 90 -2.02 -2.81 11.24
CA VAL A 90 -0.72 -3.35 10.80
C VAL A 90 0.47 -2.47 11.20
N ALA A 91 0.28 -1.18 11.48
CA ALA A 91 1.37 -0.22 11.74
C ALA A 91 2.30 -0.65 12.90
N ALA A 92 1.74 -1.30 13.94
CA ALA A 92 2.49 -1.76 15.11
C ALA A 92 3.38 -2.99 14.84
N HIS A 93 3.15 -3.70 13.73
CA HIS A 93 3.75 -5.01 13.48
C HIS A 93 4.55 -5.06 12.17
N ALA A 94 4.23 -4.20 11.21
CA ALA A 94 4.90 -4.12 9.91
C ALA A 94 6.41 -3.82 10.05
N ASP A 95 7.24 -4.68 9.43
CA ASP A 95 8.66 -4.39 9.23
C ASP A 95 8.89 -3.48 8.02
N VAL A 96 7.98 -3.56 7.04
CA VAL A 96 7.95 -2.78 5.80
C VAL A 96 6.52 -2.32 5.58
N MET A 97 6.33 -1.01 5.44
CA MET A 97 5.06 -0.37 5.10
C MET A 97 5.22 0.34 3.75
N VAL A 98 4.43 -0.03 2.76
CA VAL A 98 4.46 0.56 1.41
C VAL A 98 3.07 1.11 1.11
N ILE A 99 2.97 2.40 0.79
CA ILE A 99 1.70 3.08 0.56
C ILE A 99 1.78 3.82 -0.78
N LEU A 100 1.03 3.37 -1.78
CA LEU A 100 1.07 3.83 -3.17
C LEU A 100 -0.31 4.30 -3.63
N LEU A 101 -0.71 5.50 -3.21
CA LEU A 101 -2.07 6.01 -3.38
C LEU A 101 -2.09 7.29 -4.25
N SER A 102 -3.24 7.58 -4.85
CA SER A 102 -3.54 8.87 -5.48
C SER A 102 -3.67 9.94 -4.41
N THR A 103 -3.60 11.21 -4.81
CA THR A 103 -3.73 12.35 -3.89
C THR A 103 -4.98 12.26 -3.04
N ASP A 104 -6.13 12.05 -3.68
CA ASP A 104 -7.43 12.12 -2.99
C ASP A 104 -7.60 10.97 -2.01
N VAL A 105 -7.21 9.75 -2.40
CA VAL A 105 -7.25 8.58 -1.51
C VAL A 105 -6.23 8.72 -0.39
N PHE A 106 -5.00 9.15 -0.69
CA PHE A 106 -3.97 9.36 0.33
C PHE A 106 -4.40 10.38 1.40
N GLN A 107 -5.06 11.47 0.98
CA GLN A 107 -5.57 12.49 1.89
C GLN A 107 -6.65 11.92 2.82
N GLN A 108 -7.61 11.18 2.25
CA GLN A 108 -8.71 10.60 3.01
C GLN A 108 -8.27 9.43 3.90
N THR A 109 -7.16 8.75 3.57
CA THR A 109 -6.73 7.56 4.32
C THR A 109 -5.52 7.81 5.19
N VAL A 110 -4.41 8.33 4.66
CA VAL A 110 -3.13 8.38 5.38
C VAL A 110 -2.98 9.68 6.13
N GLU A 111 -3.29 10.81 5.46
CA GLU A 111 -3.10 12.14 6.05
C GLU A 111 -3.99 12.36 7.28
N GLU A 112 -5.22 11.84 7.27
CA GLU A 112 -6.16 11.94 8.38
C GLU A 112 -5.70 11.26 9.68
N ILE A 113 -4.95 10.17 9.58
CA ILE A 113 -4.50 9.37 10.74
C ILE A 113 -2.97 9.32 10.87
N TRP A 114 -2.26 10.24 10.20
CA TRP A 114 -0.80 10.19 10.12
C TRP A 114 -0.12 10.12 11.50
N ASN A 115 -0.55 10.96 12.44
CA ASN A 115 0.03 10.98 13.78
C ASN A 115 -0.18 9.66 14.52
N GLU A 116 -1.35 9.02 14.36
CA GLU A 116 -1.64 7.72 14.96
C GLU A 116 -0.79 6.60 14.34
N LEU A 117 -0.59 6.64 13.01
CA LEU A 117 0.29 5.71 12.32
C LEU A 117 1.74 5.84 12.78
N VAL A 118 2.22 7.08 12.89
CA VAL A 118 3.58 7.35 13.34
C VAL A 118 3.77 6.93 14.80
N GLU A 119 2.79 7.21 15.68
CA GLU A 119 2.83 6.78 17.09
C GLU A 119 2.84 5.25 17.22
N ALA A 120 2.02 4.55 16.43
CA ALA A 120 1.94 3.10 16.42
C ALA A 120 3.13 2.41 15.75
N ALA A 121 3.82 3.10 14.83
CA ALA A 121 4.86 2.53 13.98
C ALA A 121 5.92 1.73 14.78
N LYS A 122 6.15 0.50 14.32
CA LYS A 122 7.24 -0.35 14.82
C LYS A 122 8.59 0.37 14.66
N PRO A 123 9.42 0.46 15.72
CA PRO A 123 10.76 1.02 15.60
C PRO A 123 11.61 0.30 14.56
N GLU A 124 12.54 1.02 13.93
CA GLU A 124 13.44 0.53 12.89
C GLU A 124 12.72 -0.05 11.65
N SER A 125 11.41 0.19 11.47
CA SER A 125 10.65 -0.24 10.29
C SER A 125 11.01 0.56 9.03
N ILE A 126 10.67 0.01 7.86
CA ILE A 126 10.91 0.66 6.56
C ILE A 126 9.57 1.19 6.06
N TRP A 127 9.50 2.46 5.69
CA TRP A 127 8.30 3.11 5.17
C TRP A 127 8.58 3.62 3.76
N CYS A 128 7.76 3.26 2.78
CA CYS A 128 7.83 3.76 1.41
C CYS A 128 6.50 4.41 1.03
N LEU A 129 6.52 5.72 0.83
CA LEU A 129 5.31 6.52 0.53
C LEU A 129 5.37 7.05 -0.91
N GLY A 130 4.48 6.54 -1.75
CA GLY A 130 4.28 6.98 -3.13
C GLY A 130 2.99 7.79 -3.26
N ALA A 131 3.10 9.11 -3.27
CA ALA A 131 1.96 10.02 -3.38
C ALA A 131 2.35 11.31 -4.12
N ALA A 132 1.37 12.20 -4.35
CA ALA A 132 1.66 13.52 -4.90
C ALA A 132 2.54 14.33 -3.93
N ARG A 133 3.39 15.19 -4.49
CA ARG A 133 4.30 16.04 -3.72
C ARG A 133 3.58 16.84 -2.62
N SER A 134 2.42 17.41 -2.92
CA SER A 134 1.63 18.19 -1.96
C SER A 134 1.16 17.36 -0.76
N SER A 135 0.86 16.08 -0.96
CA SER A 135 0.47 15.18 0.13
C SER A 135 1.67 14.80 0.98
N LEU A 136 2.82 14.54 0.36
CA LEU A 136 4.05 14.17 1.08
C LEU A 136 4.63 15.35 1.89
N GLU A 137 4.56 16.57 1.36
CA GLU A 137 5.01 17.79 2.07
C GLU A 137 4.12 18.13 3.28
N GLY A 138 2.91 17.58 3.36
CA GLY A 138 2.00 17.76 4.50
C GLY A 138 2.31 16.86 5.69
N LEU A 139 3.19 15.88 5.53
CA LEU A 139 3.53 14.92 6.58
C LEU A 139 4.82 15.31 7.32
N ASP A 140 4.82 15.08 8.62
CA ASP A 140 6.03 15.18 9.46
C ASP A 140 6.64 13.78 9.67
N PHE A 141 7.86 13.58 9.16
CA PHE A 141 8.59 12.31 9.26
C PHE A 141 9.55 12.25 10.45
N GLU A 142 9.74 13.35 11.19
CA GLU A 142 10.77 13.45 12.25
C GLU A 142 10.59 12.39 13.33
N GLU A 143 9.34 12.08 13.70
CA GLU A 143 9.06 11.08 14.72
C GLU A 143 9.32 9.64 14.23
N LEU A 144 9.08 9.32 12.96
CA LEU A 144 9.48 8.03 12.37
C LEU A 144 11.00 7.89 12.36
N GLU A 145 11.71 8.93 11.91
CA GLU A 145 13.17 8.93 11.86
C GLU A 145 13.78 8.80 13.26
N THR A 146 13.18 9.44 14.27
CA THR A 146 13.58 9.33 15.67
C THR A 146 13.43 7.91 16.22
N LYS A 147 12.46 7.13 15.71
CA LYS A 147 12.28 5.70 16.00
C LYS A 147 13.25 4.80 15.22
N GLY A 148 14.18 5.38 14.47
CA GLY A 148 15.14 4.65 13.63
C GLY A 148 14.52 4.09 12.35
N CYS A 149 13.29 4.49 12.01
CA CYS A 149 12.64 4.02 10.79
C CYS A 149 13.34 4.60 9.55
N THR A 150 13.43 3.80 8.50
CA THR A 150 13.90 4.27 7.19
C THR A 150 12.70 4.76 6.39
N VAL A 151 12.67 6.04 6.01
CA VAL A 151 11.58 6.61 5.21
C VAL A 151 12.06 6.87 3.80
N LEU A 152 11.39 6.26 2.83
CA LEU A 152 11.56 6.46 1.39
C LEU A 152 10.33 7.15 0.84
N THR A 153 10.52 8.17 0.02
CA THR A 153 9.40 8.89 -0.62
C THR A 153 9.54 8.85 -2.13
N TYR A 154 8.47 8.45 -2.81
CA TYR A 154 8.33 8.58 -4.25
C TYR A 154 7.34 9.71 -4.56
N GLN A 155 7.86 10.83 -5.06
CA GLN A 155 7.01 11.89 -5.59
C GLN A 155 6.41 11.42 -6.91
N ARG A 156 5.12 11.08 -6.88
CA ARG A 156 4.42 10.52 -8.01
C ARG A 156 4.20 11.59 -9.08
N VAL A 157 4.89 11.44 -10.22
CA VAL A 157 4.76 12.30 -11.40
C VAL A 157 4.19 11.48 -12.54
N GLY A 158 2.93 11.72 -12.89
CA GLY A 158 2.23 11.00 -13.96
C GLY A 158 1.55 9.72 -13.47
N VAL A 159 1.47 8.72 -14.35
CA VAL A 159 0.61 7.53 -14.14
C VAL A 159 1.31 6.39 -13.39
N ALA A 160 2.64 6.39 -13.30
CA ALA A 160 3.39 5.35 -12.60
C ALA A 160 3.01 5.31 -11.10
N ARG A 161 2.84 4.11 -10.56
CA ARG A 161 2.49 3.90 -9.14
C ARG A 161 3.71 4.00 -8.23
N ILE A 162 4.87 3.54 -8.72
CA ILE A 162 6.19 3.68 -8.10
C ILE A 162 7.24 3.83 -9.21
N GLY A 163 8.28 4.64 -8.97
CA GLY A 163 9.40 4.79 -9.91
C GLY A 163 10.43 3.66 -9.77
N THR A 164 11.16 3.36 -10.84
CA THR A 164 12.22 2.32 -10.85
C THR A 164 13.24 2.55 -9.75
N ASP A 165 13.79 3.76 -9.64
CA ASP A 165 14.83 4.07 -8.65
C ASP A 165 14.35 3.84 -7.21
N THR A 166 13.15 4.33 -6.86
CA THR A 166 12.59 4.12 -5.51
C THR A 166 12.23 2.66 -5.25
N ARG A 167 11.76 1.92 -6.26
CA ARG A 167 11.52 0.48 -6.17
C ARG A 167 12.81 -0.29 -5.88
N GLU A 168 13.87 -0.02 -6.64
CA GLU A 168 15.17 -0.67 -6.45
C GLU A 168 15.76 -0.34 -5.07
N GLU A 169 15.67 0.92 -4.64
CA GLU A 169 16.12 1.35 -3.31
C GLU A 169 15.33 0.63 -2.19
N LEU A 170 14.00 0.56 -2.30
CA LEU A 170 13.15 -0.16 -1.35
C LEU A 170 13.60 -1.63 -1.24
N LEU A 171 13.75 -2.32 -2.37
CA LEU A 171 14.17 -3.72 -2.39
C LEU A 171 15.56 -3.91 -1.77
N GLU A 172 16.50 -3.00 -2.04
CA GLU A 172 17.84 -3.07 -1.45
C GLU A 172 17.81 -2.88 0.06
N VAL A 173 17.02 -1.93 0.57
CA VAL A 173 16.87 -1.70 2.02
C VAL A 173 16.23 -2.92 2.69
N VAL A 174 15.15 -3.45 2.11
CA VAL A 174 14.45 -4.64 2.63
C VAL A 174 15.37 -5.86 2.65
N LYS A 175 16.10 -6.11 1.55
CA LYS A 175 17.06 -7.21 1.45
C LYS A 175 18.18 -7.10 2.48
N ARG A 176 18.71 -5.90 2.72
CA ARG A 176 19.74 -5.67 3.75
C ARG A 176 19.21 -5.92 5.15
N LYS A 177 17.95 -5.59 5.41
CA LYS A 177 17.30 -5.85 6.71
C LYS A 177 17.01 -7.34 6.92
N ALA A 178 16.56 -8.04 5.89
CA ALA A 178 16.28 -9.48 5.95
C ALA A 178 17.53 -10.34 6.17
N ALA A 179 18.72 -9.82 5.85
CA ALA A 179 20.00 -10.49 6.05
C ALA A 179 20.63 -10.30 7.45
N GLN A 180 20.01 -9.49 8.31
CA GLN A 180 20.45 -9.22 9.69
C GLN A 180 19.74 -10.14 10.68
#